data_AF-A0A8B9J5C4-F1
#
_entry.id   AF-A0A8B9J5C4-F1
#
_cell.length_a   1.000
_cell.length_b   1.000
_cell.length_c   1.000
_cell.angle_alpha   90.00
_cell.angle_beta   90.00
_cell.angle_gamma   90.00
#
_symmetry.space_group_name_H-M   'P 1'
#
loop_
_entity.id
_entity.type
_entity.pdbx_description
1 polymer ?
#
loop_
_entity_poly.entity_id
_entity_poly.type
_entity_poly.pdbx_seq_one_letter_code
_entity_poly.pdbx_strand_id
1 'polypeptide(L)' 'MDVKVLAVMVILTVALWTPETDAKPISLVERCWCRTTHNTVPQRSIREIKFLHTPNCPFQVM' A
#
# COMPACT_ATOMS: atom_id res chain seq x y z
N MET A 1 -36.77 9.61 -23.43
CA MET A 1 -35.39 9.85 -22.99
C MET A 1 -34.52 9.82 -24.23
N ASP A 2 -33.89 10.94 -24.57
CA ASP A 2 -33.05 11.01 -25.77
C ASP A 2 -31.96 9.94 -25.67
N VAL A 3 -31.76 9.14 -26.73
CA VAL A 3 -30.82 8.01 -26.72
C VAL A 3 -29.40 8.50 -26.38
N LYS A 4 -29.09 9.74 -26.76
CA LYS A 4 -27.86 10.45 -26.41
C LYS A 4 -27.71 10.66 -24.90
N VAL A 5 -28.78 11.03 -24.21
CA VAL A 5 -28.78 11.23 -22.75
C VAL A 5 -28.55 9.90 -22.04
N LEU A 6 -29.17 8.83 -22.52
CA LEU A 6 -28.94 7.48 -22.02
C LEU A 6 -27.47 7.04 -22.22
N ALA A 7 -26.90 7.27 -23.41
CA ALA A 7 -25.51 6.95 -23.70
C ALA A 7 -24.53 7.72 -22.79
N VAL A 8 -24.75 9.03 -22.60
CA VAL A 8 -23.92 9.86 -21.71
C VAL A 8 -24.02 9.39 -20.26
N MET A 9 -25.22 9.07 -19.77
CA MET A 9 -25.40 8.55 -18.41
C MET A 9 -24.70 7.21 -18.21
N VAL A 10 -24.80 6.30 -19.19
CA VAL A 10 -24.09 5.00 -19.12
C VAL A 10 -22.58 5.22 -19.08
N ILE A 11 -22.03 6.04 -19.96
CA ILE A 11 -20.58 6.36 -19.98
C ILE A 11 -20.15 6.98 -18.65
N LEU A 12 -20.93 7.92 -18.11
CA LEU A 12 -20.65 8.56 -16.84
C LEU A 12 -20.68 7.56 -15.68
N THR A 13 -21.67 6.67 -15.64
CA THR A 13 -21.74 5.63 -14.61
C THR A 13 -20.57 4.66 -14.69
N VAL A 14 -20.12 4.28 -15.88
CA VAL A 14 -18.96 3.38 -16.09
C VAL A 14 -17.65 4.08 -15.71
N ALA A 15 -17.50 5.37 -16.03
CA ALA A 15 -16.32 6.15 -15.66
C ALA A 15 -16.21 6.36 -14.14
N LEU A 16 -17.36 6.50 -13.46
CA LEU A 16 -17.45 6.59 -12.00
C LEU A 16 -17.37 5.21 -11.33
N TRP A 17 -17.70 4.14 -12.05
CA TRP A 17 -17.43 2.75 -11.65
C TRP A 17 -15.96 2.41 -11.86
N THR A 18 -15.07 3.22 -11.29
CA THR A 18 -13.79 2.66 -10.87
C THR A 18 -14.13 1.74 -9.70
N PRO A 19 -13.73 0.45 -9.72
CA PRO A 19 -13.59 -0.24 -8.45
C PRO A 19 -12.62 0.64 -7.67
N GLU A 20 -13.13 1.34 -6.67
CA GLU A 20 -12.35 1.80 -5.54
C GLU A 20 -11.71 0.54 -4.98
N THR A 21 -10.60 0.23 -5.62
CA THR A 21 -9.71 -0.85 -5.29
C THR A 21 -9.56 -0.77 -3.79
N ASP A 22 -9.65 -1.92 -3.16
CA ASP A 22 -9.04 -2.23 -1.87
C ASP A 22 -7.50 -1.97 -1.87
N ALA A 23 -7.01 -1.07 -2.72
CA ALA A 23 -5.76 -0.37 -2.59
C ALA A 23 -5.99 0.70 -1.53
N LYS A 24 -5.80 0.27 -0.28
CA LYS A 24 -5.49 1.10 0.87
C LYS A 24 -4.75 2.37 0.40
N PRO A 25 -5.15 3.58 0.84
CA PRO A 25 -4.58 4.82 0.34
C PRO A 25 -3.05 4.72 0.34
N ILE A 26 -2.44 5.14 -0.76
CA ILE A 26 -0.99 5.04 -1.06
C ILE A 26 -0.15 5.56 0.14
N SER A 27 -0.71 6.45 0.96
CA SER A 27 -0.10 7.03 2.15
C SER A 27 -0.06 6.17 3.43
N LEU A 28 -0.80 5.06 3.51
CA LEU A 28 -0.92 4.22 4.72
C LEU A 28 -0.20 2.86 4.62
N VAL A 29 0.29 2.49 3.42
CA VAL A 29 1.08 1.27 3.18
C VAL A 29 2.58 1.57 3.04
N GLU A 30 2.97 2.74 2.55
CA GLU A 30 4.38 3.04 2.22
C GLU A 30 5.27 3.48 3.40
N ARG A 31 4.79 3.45 4.64
CA ARG A 31 5.67 3.68 5.81
C ARG A 31 5.99 2.38 6.52
N CYS A 32 6.80 1.54 5.86
CA CYS A 32 7.51 0.48 6.55
C CYS A 32 8.39 1.11 7.65
N TRP A 33 8.49 0.43 8.80
CA TRP A 33 9.24 0.92 9.96
C TRP A 33 10.73 1.15 9.63
N CYS A 34 11.28 0.32 8.76
CA CYS A 34 12.64 0.45 8.26
C CYS A 34 12.61 0.88 6.79
N ARG A 35 13.41 1.90 6.44
CA ARG A 35 13.61 2.33 5.05
C ARG A 35 14.81 1.63 4.38
N THR A 36 15.81 1.25 5.17
CA THR A 36 17.09 0.68 4.71
C THR A 36 17.61 -0.35 5.71
N THR A 37 18.36 -1.35 5.25
CA THR A 37 19.06 -2.32 6.11
C THR A 37 20.46 -1.85 6.43
N HIS A 38 20.94 -2.24 7.61
CA HIS A 38 22.35 -2.15 7.93
C HIS A 38 22.94 -3.56 7.87
N ASN A 39 23.71 -3.85 6.81
CA ASN A 39 24.14 -5.22 6.52
C ASN A 39 25.26 -5.71 7.46
N THR A 40 26.03 -4.79 8.06
CA THR A 40 27.16 -5.11 8.94
C THR A 40 26.92 -4.52 10.32
N VAL A 41 26.14 -5.20 11.16
CA VAL A 41 25.98 -4.86 12.57
C VAL A 41 26.75 -5.87 13.42
N PRO A 42 27.74 -5.44 14.23
CA PRO A 42 28.48 -6.35 15.08
C PRO A 42 27.56 -6.90 16.19
N GLN A 43 27.60 -8.22 16.42
CA GLN A 43 26.72 -8.90 17.37
C GLN A 43 26.76 -8.31 18.79
N ARG A 44 27.91 -7.78 19.23
CA ARG A 44 28.09 -7.14 20.53
C ARG A 44 27.31 -5.83 20.70
N SER A 45 26.89 -5.21 19.59
CA SER A 45 26.11 -3.96 19.59
C SER A 45 24.60 -4.21 19.64
N ILE A 46 24.15 -5.46 19.52
CA ILE A 46 22.73 -5.82 19.48
C ILE A 46 22.27 -6.11 20.92
N ARG A 47 21.35 -5.29 21.43
CA ARG A 47 20.74 -5.49 22.76
C ARG A 47 19.49 -6.35 22.71
N GLU A 48 18.69 -6.15 21.67
CA GLU A 48 17.45 -6.87 21.41
C GLU A 48 17.24 -6.94 19.88
N ILE A 49 16.61 -8.02 19.41
CA ILE A 49 16.18 -8.16 18.02
C ILE A 49 14.67 -8.29 18.05
N LYS A 50 13.97 -7.46 17.26
CA LYS A 50 12.52 -7.50 17.15
C LYS A 50 12.12 -7.96 15.76
N PHE A 51 11.26 -8.97 15.72
CA PHE A 51 10.64 -9.44 14.50
C PHE A 51 9.32 -8.70 14.29
N LEU A 52 9.27 -7.84 13.29
CA LEU A 52 8.09 -7.04 13.00
C LEU A 52 7.12 -7.82 12.11
N HIS A 53 5.89 -8.03 12.55
CA HIS A 53 4.90 -8.80 11.77
C HIS A 53 4.13 -7.88 10.79
N THR A 54 4.87 -7.26 9.86
CA THR A 54 4.32 -6.43 8.79
C THR A 54 4.42 -7.18 7.45
N PRO A 55 3.42 -8.00 7.06
CA PRO A 55 3.51 -8.90 5.92
C PRO A 55 3.68 -8.19 4.57
N ASN A 56 3.34 -6.90 4.52
CA ASN A 56 3.44 -6.08 3.31
C ASN A 56 4.77 -5.28 3.23
N CYS A 57 5.69 -5.48 4.17
CA CYS A 57 6.98 -4.79 4.20
C CYS A 57 8.15 -5.78 4.00
N PRO A 58 9.15 -5.43 3.18
CA PRO A 58 10.27 -6.33 2.89
C PRO A 58 11.22 -6.53 4.07
N PHE A 59 11.15 -5.66 5.09
CA PHE A 59 12.01 -5.71 6.26
C PHE A 59 11.22 -6.19 7.48
N GLN A 60 11.65 -7.33 8.02
CA GLN A 60 10.98 -8.01 9.14
C GLN A 60 11.82 -8.03 10.42
N VAL A 61 13.07 -7.55 10.37
CA VAL A 61 14.03 -7.66 11.47
C VAL A 61 14.61 -6.28 11.76
N MET A 62 14.55 -5.86 13.03
CA MET A 62 15.10 -4.60 13.55
C MET A 62 15.84 -4.81 14.87
#